data_AF-A0A7W1LCM9-F1
#
_entry.id   AF-A0A7W1LCM9-F1
#
_cell.length_a   1.000
_cell.length_b   1.000
_cell.length_c   1.000
_cell.angle_alpha   90.00
_cell.angle_beta   90.00
_cell.angle_gamma   90.00
#
_symmetry.space_group_name_H-M   'P 1'
#
loop_
_entity.id
_entity.type
_entity.pdbx_description
1 polymer ?
#
loop_
_entity_poly.entity_id
_entity_poly.type
_entity_poly.pdbx_seq_one_letter_code
_entity_poly.pdbx_strand_id
1 'polypeptide(L)'
;MNYNDLDIENWKESDINTDSLWLINERDKSGKHENIYHGNFVPQIPNQLVRRYTKKGETVFEPFMGSGTTLFECEKLGRKYIGFDINPKIVDYVQQKVSAGSYYFIKECNLLDAQKVNDGFETAFDKLSAKSVQFVLMHPPYLDIVKFTMDKLEFVSRQFAKAEKKRYEHYVVTRIWHLLNNTQIKLITQQYVTRPNGIALTDMYFPQLEIHIEVDEGHHKKQIEADSLREADIINATGHLIFRVDATKNIDEINKEIEEIVTFMKNKIESSTDFKPWDLDAEQNPQTYIDRGYIDLKDDVAFRTMADAANCFGKKYKGLQKSYIPHPKESNKRLSFPKLYKNDEWNNQISDDEETITEVSELSDIVREHIDWVIADSKKFYSRIVFARVKSSLGDLMYRFKGEYQIDLEATNYQDGLVYRRIATRVKTYSNT
;
A
#
# COMPACT_ATOMS: atom_id res chain seq x y z
N MET A 1 14.38 45.90 8.64
CA MET A 1 13.09 45.37 8.14
C MET A 1 12.28 44.87 9.33
N ASN A 2 10.96 45.02 9.30
CA ASN A 2 10.12 44.73 10.48
C ASN A 2 9.67 43.26 10.60
N TYR A 3 10.02 42.40 9.65
CA TYR A 3 9.34 41.11 9.45
C TYR A 3 10.21 39.87 9.69
N ASN A 4 11.52 40.04 9.95
CA ASN A 4 12.45 38.92 10.21
C ASN A 4 13.60 39.33 11.11
N ASP A 5 14.42 38.35 11.48
CA ASP A 5 15.61 38.49 12.35
C ASP A 5 16.91 38.69 11.52
N LEU A 6 16.83 39.03 10.23
CA LEU A 6 18.01 39.12 9.38
C LEU A 6 18.79 40.41 9.64
N ASP A 7 20.11 40.27 9.78
CA ASP A 7 21.03 41.39 9.79
C ASP A 7 21.18 41.94 8.36
N ILE A 8 20.57 43.10 8.12
CA ILE A 8 20.61 43.77 6.81
C ILE A 8 21.98 44.37 6.53
N GLU A 9 22.77 44.70 7.53
CA GLU A 9 24.10 45.27 7.28
C GLU A 9 25.03 44.19 6.70
N ASN A 10 24.85 42.94 7.13
CA ASN A 10 25.65 41.79 6.72
C ASN A 10 24.87 40.71 5.95
N TRP A 11 23.77 41.08 5.28
CA TRP A 11 22.84 40.11 4.66
C TRP A 11 23.51 39.21 3.60
N LYS A 12 24.55 39.70 2.93
CA LYS A 12 25.31 38.95 1.91
C LYS A 12 26.11 37.79 2.49
N GLU A 13 26.39 37.83 3.79
CA GLU A 13 27.08 36.77 4.52
C GLU A 13 26.10 35.73 5.08
N SER A 14 24.80 36.01 5.01
CA SER A 14 23.77 35.07 5.44
C SER A 14 23.66 33.90 4.45
N ASP A 15 23.38 32.72 4.99
CA ASP A 15 22.99 31.51 4.24
C ASP A 15 21.53 31.56 3.72
N ILE A 16 20.88 32.72 3.76
CA ILE A 16 19.50 32.89 3.25
C ILE A 16 19.54 33.06 1.75
N ASN A 17 18.82 32.19 1.05
CA ASN A 17 18.73 32.28 -0.40
C ASN A 17 17.75 33.39 -0.82
N THR A 18 18.29 34.40 -1.50
CA THR A 18 17.52 35.53 -2.04
C THR A 18 17.21 35.40 -3.53
N ASP A 19 17.81 34.45 -4.22
CA ASP A 19 17.63 34.21 -5.66
C ASP A 19 16.32 33.47 -5.97
N SER A 20 15.98 33.42 -7.26
CA SER A 20 14.80 32.72 -7.78
C SER A 20 15.03 31.23 -8.06
N LEU A 21 16.29 30.81 -8.24
CA LEU A 21 16.67 29.42 -8.47
C LEU A 21 17.39 28.86 -7.24
N TRP A 22 16.78 27.86 -6.59
CA TRP A 22 17.35 27.21 -5.43
C TRP A 22 17.88 25.83 -5.81
N LEU A 23 19.20 25.68 -5.83
CA LEU A 23 19.85 24.40 -6.06
C LEU A 23 20.08 23.71 -4.71
N ILE A 24 19.27 22.69 -4.41
CA ILE A 24 19.38 21.90 -3.19
C ILE A 24 19.98 20.54 -3.57
N ASN A 25 21.20 20.26 -3.10
CA ASN A 25 21.93 19.04 -3.47
C ASN A 25 21.28 17.78 -2.90
N GLU A 26 21.22 17.67 -1.57
CA GLU A 26 20.60 16.53 -0.89
C GLU A 26 19.56 17.02 0.12
N ARG A 27 18.43 16.32 0.22
CA ARG A 27 17.40 16.57 1.23
C ARG A 27 17.99 16.37 2.62
N ASP A 28 17.75 17.31 3.53
CA ASP A 28 18.14 17.14 4.94
C ASP A 28 17.41 15.91 5.54
N LYS A 29 18.19 14.99 6.11
CA LYS A 29 17.73 13.75 6.76
C LYS A 29 17.90 13.80 8.28
N SER A 30 18.38 14.91 8.83
CA SER A 30 18.55 15.10 10.26
C SER A 30 17.22 15.31 11.00
N GLY A 31 17.24 15.27 12.33
CA GLY A 31 16.06 15.58 13.14
C GLY A 31 14.89 14.59 12.98
N LYS A 32 13.68 15.13 12.91
CA LYS A 32 12.41 14.37 12.92
C LYS A 32 11.84 14.12 11.51
N HIS A 33 12.55 14.52 10.45
CA HIS A 33 12.06 14.42 9.09
C HIS A 33 12.10 12.97 8.58
N GLU A 34 10.94 12.40 8.26
CA GLU A 34 10.85 11.06 7.66
C GLU A 34 10.12 11.12 6.31
N ASN A 35 10.58 10.31 5.34
CA ASN A 35 9.97 10.24 4.00
C ASN A 35 8.81 9.23 3.96
N ILE A 36 7.83 9.42 4.85
CA ILE A 36 6.68 8.51 5.01
C ILE A 36 5.46 8.91 4.15
N TYR A 37 5.56 10.03 3.43
CA TYR A 37 4.45 10.63 2.70
C TYR A 37 4.97 11.13 1.36
N HIS A 38 4.31 10.75 0.26
CA HIS A 38 4.74 11.17 -1.08
C HIS A 38 4.61 12.68 -1.24
N GLY A 39 5.55 13.27 -1.98
CA GLY A 39 5.59 14.73 -2.15
C GLY A 39 6.00 15.51 -0.90
N ASN A 40 6.56 14.85 0.13
CA ASN A 40 7.03 15.53 1.33
C ASN A 40 7.97 16.70 1.01
N PHE A 41 7.72 17.81 1.70
CA PHE A 41 8.51 19.02 1.59
C PHE A 41 10.00 18.74 1.86
N VAL A 42 10.89 19.37 1.09
CA VAL A 42 12.35 19.37 1.35
C VAL A 42 12.60 20.32 2.52
N PRO A 43 13.10 19.88 3.70
CA PRO A 43 13.14 20.68 4.93
C PRO A 43 13.90 22.02 4.82
N GLN A 44 14.85 22.10 3.89
CA GLN A 44 15.57 23.34 3.62
C GLN A 44 14.67 24.46 3.06
N ILE A 45 13.61 24.14 2.32
CA ILE A 45 12.70 25.14 1.76
C ILE A 45 11.89 25.87 2.87
N PRO A 46 11.17 25.19 3.80
CA PRO A 46 10.42 25.84 4.85
C PRO A 46 11.37 26.51 5.84
N ASN A 47 12.56 25.95 6.09
CA ASN A 47 13.60 26.63 6.88
C ASN A 47 13.91 28.03 6.33
N GLN A 48 14.21 28.11 5.03
CA GLN A 48 14.52 29.37 4.34
C GLN A 48 13.33 30.34 4.38
N LEU A 49 12.12 29.87 4.06
CA LEU A 49 10.92 30.70 4.03
C LEU A 49 10.56 31.24 5.43
N VAL A 50 10.57 30.39 6.46
CA VAL A 50 10.27 30.80 7.84
C VAL A 50 11.27 31.84 8.32
N ARG A 51 12.58 31.66 8.09
CA ARG A 51 13.60 32.66 8.47
C ARG A 51 13.45 33.98 7.73
N ARG A 52 13.02 33.96 6.47
CA ARG A 52 12.85 35.15 5.63
C ARG A 52 11.62 35.98 5.99
N TYR A 53 10.54 35.33 6.43
CA TYR A 53 9.23 35.96 6.61
C TYR A 53 8.71 35.98 8.05
N THR A 54 9.51 35.54 9.03
CA THR A 54 9.13 35.59 10.45
C THR A 54 10.30 35.92 11.38
N LYS A 55 9.98 36.46 12.54
CA LYS A 55 10.85 36.57 13.71
C LYS A 55 10.69 35.39 14.66
N LYS A 56 11.68 35.17 15.52
CA LYS A 56 11.58 34.19 16.61
C LYS A 56 10.35 34.48 17.49
N GLY A 57 9.60 33.44 17.83
CA GLY A 57 8.37 33.52 18.63
C GLY A 57 7.10 33.89 17.85
N GLU A 58 7.21 34.29 16.58
CA GLU A 58 6.05 34.52 15.71
C GLU A 58 5.41 33.21 15.25
N THR A 59 4.18 33.30 14.75
CA THR A 59 3.31 32.16 14.45
C THR A 59 3.22 31.90 12.96
N VAL A 60 3.52 30.66 12.56
CA VAL A 60 3.35 30.13 11.20
C VAL A 60 2.09 29.28 11.14
N PHE A 61 1.31 29.42 10.08
CA PHE A 61 0.16 28.55 9.79
C PHE A 61 0.41 27.72 8.54
N GLU A 62 0.10 26.44 8.60
CA GLU A 62 0.13 25.52 7.46
C GLU A 62 -1.20 24.74 7.36
N PRO A 63 -2.02 24.99 6.33
CA PRO A 63 -3.33 24.36 6.21
C PRO A 63 -3.26 22.91 5.67
N PHE A 64 -2.11 22.49 5.16
CA PHE A 64 -1.86 21.13 4.63
C PHE A 64 -0.58 20.57 5.28
N MET A 65 -0.62 20.34 6.59
CA MET A 65 0.60 20.07 7.36
C MET A 65 1.31 18.76 6.98
N GLY A 66 0.59 17.78 6.46
CA GLY A 66 1.12 16.48 6.08
C GLY A 66 1.98 15.88 7.19
N SER A 67 3.18 15.41 6.84
CA SER A 67 4.12 14.79 7.79
C SER A 67 4.80 15.75 8.77
N GLY A 68 4.42 17.04 8.79
CA GLY A 68 4.90 18.02 9.79
C GLY A 68 6.28 18.61 9.50
N THR A 69 6.73 18.62 8.25
CA THR A 69 8.07 19.14 7.91
C THR A 69 8.26 20.60 8.35
N THR A 70 7.27 21.46 8.08
CA THR A 70 7.30 22.87 8.49
C THR A 70 7.23 23.04 10.01
N LEU A 71 6.46 22.19 10.71
CA LEU A 71 6.41 22.16 12.18
C LEU A 71 7.79 21.91 12.79
N PHE A 72 8.53 20.93 12.27
CA PHE A 72 9.87 20.61 12.78
C PHE A 72 10.88 21.73 12.51
N GLU A 73 10.77 22.43 11.37
CA GLU A 73 11.58 23.63 11.12
C GLU A 73 11.19 24.79 12.05
N CYS A 74 9.90 24.99 12.33
CA CYS A 74 9.44 25.98 13.30
C CYS A 74 9.98 25.68 14.70
N GLU A 75 9.98 24.41 15.14
CA GLU A 75 10.59 23.96 16.40
C GLU A 75 12.07 24.36 16.46
N LYS A 76 12.84 23.98 15.42
CA LYS A 76 14.28 24.28 15.31
C LYS A 76 14.59 25.77 15.35
N LEU A 77 13.74 26.57 14.70
CA LEU A 77 13.90 28.02 14.59
C LEU A 77 13.25 28.78 15.75
N GLY A 78 12.54 28.12 16.66
CA GLY A 78 11.84 28.75 17.77
C GLY A 78 10.67 29.64 17.34
N ARG A 79 9.87 29.19 16.35
CA ARG A 79 8.60 29.79 15.94
C ARG A 79 7.43 28.98 16.50
N LYS A 80 6.29 29.65 16.68
CA LYS A 80 5.02 29.00 16.98
C LYS A 80 4.43 28.43 15.70
N TYR A 81 3.69 27.32 15.78
CA TYR A 81 3.14 26.65 14.62
C TYR A 81 1.68 26.24 14.81
N ILE A 82 0.86 26.49 13.79
CA ILE A 82 -0.52 26.00 13.68
C ILE A 82 -0.59 25.16 12.41
N GLY A 83 -0.98 23.89 12.52
CA GLY A 83 -1.09 22.99 11.38
C GLY A 83 -2.43 22.28 11.33
N PHE A 84 -3.06 22.25 10.16
CA PHE A 84 -4.28 21.48 9.91
C PHE A 84 -4.03 20.42 8.86
N ASP A 85 -4.66 19.25 9.01
CA ASP A 85 -4.72 18.22 7.97
C ASP A 85 -6.08 17.53 7.99
N ILE A 86 -6.56 17.06 6.85
CA ILE A 86 -7.81 16.31 6.78
C ILE A 86 -7.61 14.84 7.18
N ASN A 87 -6.37 14.33 7.13
CA ASN A 87 -6.07 12.94 7.43
C ASN A 87 -5.77 12.76 8.93
N PRO A 88 -6.68 12.18 9.74
CA PRO A 88 -6.45 12.01 11.18
C PRO A 88 -5.19 11.15 11.47
N LYS A 89 -4.89 10.17 10.62
CA LYS A 89 -3.71 9.29 10.80
C LYS A 89 -2.40 10.07 10.70
N ILE A 90 -2.33 11.10 9.85
CA ILE A 90 -1.12 11.91 9.74
C ILE A 90 -0.98 12.87 10.92
N VAL A 91 -2.09 13.43 11.42
CA VAL A 91 -2.09 14.26 12.63
C VAL A 91 -1.61 13.45 13.83
N ASP A 92 -2.14 12.23 14.03
CA ASP A 92 -1.72 11.32 15.10
C ASP A 92 -0.24 10.94 14.97
N TYR A 93 0.22 10.63 13.74
CA TYR A 93 1.62 10.34 13.47
C TYR A 93 2.53 11.51 13.88
N VAL A 94 2.20 12.74 13.48
CA VAL A 94 3.01 13.91 13.82
C VAL A 94 2.98 14.16 15.32
N GLN A 95 1.82 14.02 15.96
CA GLN A 95 1.65 14.18 17.41
C GLN A 95 2.54 13.24 18.23
N GLN A 96 2.83 12.03 17.73
CA GLN A 96 3.75 11.07 18.36
C GLN A 96 5.24 11.42 18.17
N LYS A 97 5.58 12.28 17.20
CA LYS A 97 6.98 12.65 16.86
C LYS A 97 7.43 13.93 17.55
N VAL A 98 6.49 14.83 17.85
CA VAL A 98 6.77 16.08 18.56
C VAL A 98 6.86 15.83 20.06
N SER A 99 7.75 16.55 20.73
CA SER A 99 7.81 16.54 22.19
C SER A 99 6.66 17.38 22.73
N ALA A 100 6.17 17.06 23.94
CA ALA A 100 5.17 17.89 24.60
C ALA A 100 5.69 19.33 24.70
N GLY A 101 5.00 20.26 24.04
CA GLY A 101 5.44 21.64 23.91
C GLY A 101 4.28 22.60 23.71
N SER A 102 4.44 23.82 24.23
CA SER A 102 3.45 24.91 24.11
C SER A 102 3.62 25.76 22.85
N TYR A 103 4.52 25.38 21.94
CA TYR A 103 4.83 26.15 20.73
C TYR A 103 4.04 25.71 19.50
N TYR A 104 3.26 24.62 19.56
CA TYR A 104 2.48 24.17 18.40
C TYR A 104 1.05 23.74 18.73
N PHE A 105 0.17 23.85 17.73
CA PHE A 105 -1.17 23.29 17.70
C PHE A 105 -1.38 22.57 16.37
N ILE A 106 -1.81 21.31 16.42
CA ILE A 106 -2.19 20.54 15.23
C ILE A 106 -3.56 19.91 15.42
N LYS A 107 -4.34 19.80 14.34
CA LYS A 107 -5.72 19.30 14.41
C LYS A 107 -6.17 18.68 13.08
N GLU A 108 -6.97 17.60 13.19
CA GLU A 108 -7.77 17.11 12.06
C GLU A 108 -8.82 18.16 11.70
N CYS A 109 -8.75 18.67 10.47
CA CYS A 109 -9.64 19.72 10.01
C CYS A 109 -9.82 19.64 8.49
N ASN A 110 -11.08 19.55 8.06
CA ASN A 110 -11.47 19.85 6.69
C ASN A 110 -11.49 21.38 6.49
N LEU A 111 -10.56 21.90 5.70
CA LEU A 111 -10.46 23.34 5.43
C LEU A 111 -11.68 23.95 4.71
N LEU A 112 -12.54 23.11 4.11
CA LEU A 112 -13.79 23.56 3.49
C LEU A 112 -14.89 23.82 4.54
N ASP A 113 -14.69 23.39 5.79
CA ASP A 113 -15.59 23.63 6.91
C ASP A 113 -15.12 24.87 7.68
N ALA A 114 -15.71 26.02 7.34
CA ALA A 114 -15.33 27.31 7.92
C ALA A 114 -15.49 27.35 9.45
N GLN A 115 -16.47 26.63 10.00
CA GLN A 115 -16.66 26.58 11.46
C GLN A 115 -15.52 25.82 12.13
N LYS A 116 -15.18 24.62 11.61
CA LYS A 116 -14.05 23.85 12.15
C LYS A 116 -12.73 24.60 12.08
N VAL A 117 -12.52 25.36 11.01
CA VAL A 117 -11.32 26.21 10.85
C VAL A 117 -11.30 27.29 11.93
N ASN A 118 -12.40 28.01 12.15
CA ASN A 118 -12.50 29.05 13.18
C ASN A 118 -12.26 28.47 14.58
N ASP A 119 -12.95 27.39 14.95
CA ASP A 119 -12.78 26.72 16.24
C ASP A 119 -11.32 26.25 16.45
N GLY A 120 -10.70 25.79 15.37
CA GLY A 120 -9.29 25.40 15.35
C GLY A 120 -8.36 26.58 15.66
N PHE A 121 -8.59 27.74 15.06
CA PHE A 121 -7.81 28.95 15.33
C PHE A 121 -8.01 29.50 16.73
N GLU A 122 -9.25 29.51 17.25
CA GLU A 122 -9.53 29.96 18.62
C GLU A 122 -8.74 29.12 19.62
N THR A 123 -8.84 27.79 19.51
CA THR A 123 -8.09 26.87 20.38
C THR A 123 -6.58 27.04 20.22
N ALA A 124 -6.10 27.23 18.99
CA ALA A 124 -4.68 27.42 18.72
C ALA A 124 -4.14 28.70 19.34
N PHE A 125 -4.85 29.83 19.20
CA PHE A 125 -4.44 31.12 19.73
C PHE A 125 -4.41 31.11 21.26
N ASP A 126 -5.37 30.47 21.90
CA ASP A 126 -5.37 30.28 23.35
C ASP A 126 -4.17 29.45 23.81
N LYS A 127 -3.96 28.26 23.22
CA LYS A 127 -2.85 27.36 23.56
C LYS A 127 -1.49 28.03 23.37
N LEU A 128 -1.32 28.76 22.28
CA LEU A 128 -0.05 29.35 21.88
C LEU A 128 0.18 30.74 22.47
N SER A 129 -0.80 31.31 23.17
CA SER A 129 -0.81 32.74 23.56
C SER A 129 -0.44 33.63 22.37
N ALA A 130 -1.07 33.36 21.22
CA ALA A 130 -0.86 34.08 19.96
C ALA A 130 -2.08 34.95 19.66
N LYS A 131 -1.89 36.03 18.90
CA LYS A 131 -2.97 36.95 18.50
C LYS A 131 -3.20 36.99 17.00
N SER A 132 -2.23 36.50 16.23
CA SER A 132 -2.24 36.52 14.78
C SER A 132 -1.22 35.55 14.23
N VAL A 133 -1.41 35.17 12.98
CA VAL A 133 -0.45 34.44 12.15
C VAL A 133 0.36 35.45 11.35
N GLN A 134 1.69 35.29 11.32
CA GLN A 134 2.58 36.17 10.57
C GLN A 134 2.89 35.62 9.18
N PHE A 135 2.89 34.30 9.02
CA PHE A 135 3.21 33.67 7.75
C PHE A 135 2.35 32.43 7.53
N VAL A 136 1.75 32.33 6.34
CA VAL A 136 1.02 31.16 5.89
C VAL A 136 1.87 30.43 4.86
N LEU A 137 2.22 29.18 5.14
CA LEU A 137 2.93 28.32 4.21
C LEU A 137 1.98 27.24 3.70
N MET A 138 1.85 27.08 2.39
CA MET A 138 0.91 26.13 1.79
C MET A 138 1.62 25.17 0.85
N HIS A 139 1.40 23.87 1.07
CA HIS A 139 1.81 22.79 0.17
C HIS A 139 0.57 21.97 -0.23
N PRO A 140 -0.28 22.52 -1.11
CA PRO A 140 -1.56 21.87 -1.44
C PRO A 140 -1.34 20.56 -2.21
N PRO A 141 -2.31 19.63 -2.17
CA PRO A 141 -2.26 18.39 -2.93
C PRO A 141 -2.19 18.66 -4.45
N TYR A 142 -1.44 17.82 -5.17
CA TYR A 142 -1.20 17.93 -6.61
C TYR A 142 -2.37 17.35 -7.43
N LEU A 143 -3.57 17.96 -7.32
CA LEU A 143 -4.80 17.46 -7.96
C LEU A 143 -4.98 15.95 -7.72
N ASP A 144 -5.28 15.17 -8.77
CA ASP A 144 -5.44 13.71 -8.70
C ASP A 144 -4.16 12.94 -9.11
N ILE A 145 -3.00 13.61 -9.14
CA ILE A 145 -1.72 12.99 -9.50
C ILE A 145 -1.20 12.10 -8.37
N VAL A 146 -1.39 12.54 -7.11
CA VAL A 146 -0.94 11.83 -5.92
C VAL A 146 -2.14 11.59 -5.01
N LYS A 147 -2.50 10.32 -4.83
CA LYS A 147 -3.58 9.90 -3.92
C LYS A 147 -3.02 9.62 -2.53
N PHE A 148 -3.48 10.39 -1.55
CA PHE A 148 -2.94 10.34 -0.18
C PHE A 148 -3.69 9.39 0.75
N THR A 149 -4.95 9.09 0.45
CA THR A 149 -5.82 8.23 1.25
C THR A 149 -6.66 7.33 0.35
N MET A 150 -6.87 6.09 0.78
CA MET A 150 -7.84 5.18 0.18
C MET A 150 -8.84 4.81 1.26
N ASP A 151 -10.10 5.19 1.07
CA ASP A 151 -11.21 4.67 1.88
C ASP A 151 -12.01 3.62 1.08
N LYS A 152 -13.02 3.03 1.72
CA LYS A 152 -13.86 2.02 1.07
C LYS A 152 -14.62 2.58 -0.14
N LEU A 153 -15.09 3.83 -0.09
CA LEU A 153 -15.87 4.42 -1.18
C LEU A 153 -15.00 4.66 -2.42
N GLU A 154 -13.82 5.23 -2.23
CA GLU A 154 -12.83 5.43 -3.30
C GLU A 154 -12.40 4.08 -3.88
N PHE A 155 -12.14 3.08 -3.03
CA PHE A 155 -11.80 1.73 -3.49
C PHE A 155 -12.90 1.14 -4.38
N VAL A 156 -14.15 1.12 -3.91
CA VAL A 156 -15.30 0.57 -4.67
C VAL A 156 -15.51 1.35 -5.97
N SER A 157 -15.43 2.69 -5.92
CA SER A 157 -15.58 3.56 -7.08
C SER A 157 -14.54 3.26 -8.16
N ARG A 158 -13.26 3.09 -7.76
CA ARG A 158 -12.18 2.71 -8.69
C ARG A 158 -12.38 1.31 -9.28
N GLN A 159 -12.89 0.34 -8.51
CA GLN A 159 -13.22 -0.99 -9.04
C GLN A 159 -14.32 -0.91 -10.11
N PHE A 160 -15.37 -0.11 -9.89
CA PHE A 160 -16.44 0.07 -10.89
C PHE A 160 -15.97 0.81 -12.15
N ALA A 161 -15.14 1.83 -12.01
CA ALA A 161 -14.57 2.57 -13.14
C ALA A 161 -13.77 1.66 -14.08
N LYS A 162 -13.13 0.60 -13.57
CA LYS A 162 -12.45 -0.39 -14.42
C LYS A 162 -13.39 -1.16 -15.34
N ALA A 163 -14.59 -1.47 -14.87
CA ALA A 163 -15.60 -2.22 -15.64
C ALA A 163 -16.33 -1.36 -16.68
N GLU A 164 -16.28 -0.03 -16.58
CA GLU A 164 -17.02 0.92 -17.43
C GLU A 164 -16.82 0.70 -18.94
N LYS A 165 -15.62 0.25 -19.35
CA LYS A 165 -15.27 0.08 -20.77
C LYS A 165 -16.05 -1.03 -21.46
N LYS A 166 -16.67 -1.96 -20.72
CA LYS A 166 -17.55 -3.01 -21.25
C LYS A 166 -18.97 -2.76 -20.75
N ARG A 167 -19.86 -2.39 -21.68
CA ARG A 167 -21.17 -1.82 -21.36
C ARG A 167 -22.03 -2.75 -20.48
N TYR A 168 -22.03 -4.05 -20.76
CA TYR A 168 -22.85 -5.01 -20.02
C TYR A 168 -22.12 -5.52 -18.78
N GLU A 169 -20.79 -5.69 -18.84
CA GLU A 169 -19.95 -5.92 -17.64
C GLU A 169 -20.26 -4.91 -16.53
N HIS A 170 -20.23 -3.61 -16.86
CA HIS A 170 -20.47 -2.56 -15.89
C HIS A 170 -21.87 -2.66 -15.25
N TYR A 171 -22.91 -2.94 -16.04
CA TYR A 171 -24.27 -3.13 -15.54
C TYR A 171 -24.35 -4.31 -14.55
N VAL A 172 -23.81 -5.46 -14.95
CA VAL A 172 -23.86 -6.69 -14.14
C VAL A 172 -23.09 -6.50 -12.82
N VAL A 173 -21.85 -6.03 -12.90
CA VAL A 173 -20.96 -5.82 -11.74
C VAL A 173 -21.57 -4.84 -10.73
N THR A 174 -22.05 -3.69 -11.20
CA THR A 174 -22.63 -2.68 -10.31
C THR A 174 -23.95 -3.15 -9.70
N ARG A 175 -24.83 -3.81 -10.49
CA ARG A 175 -26.11 -4.33 -10.00
C ARG A 175 -25.91 -5.41 -8.93
N ILE A 176 -24.99 -6.35 -9.13
CA ILE A 176 -24.69 -7.40 -8.14
C ILE A 176 -24.26 -6.79 -6.81
N TRP A 177 -23.32 -5.85 -6.83
CA TRP A 177 -22.85 -5.21 -5.60
C TRP A 177 -23.95 -4.43 -4.88
N HIS A 178 -24.76 -3.65 -5.62
CA HIS A 178 -25.83 -2.86 -5.03
C HIS A 178 -26.99 -3.72 -4.50
N LEU A 179 -27.30 -4.86 -5.11
CA LEU A 179 -28.31 -5.80 -4.60
C LEU A 179 -27.79 -6.64 -3.42
N LEU A 180 -26.50 -6.97 -3.42
CA LEU A 180 -25.85 -7.58 -2.26
C LEU A 180 -25.92 -6.64 -1.06
N ASN A 181 -25.71 -5.34 -1.29
CA ASN A 181 -25.85 -4.24 -0.32
C ASN A 181 -25.13 -4.52 1.02
N ASN A 182 -23.90 -5.02 0.95
CA ASN A 182 -23.12 -5.39 2.12
C ASN A 182 -21.67 -4.90 1.99
N THR A 183 -21.36 -3.78 2.66
CA THR A 183 -20.01 -3.15 2.66
C THR A 183 -18.96 -3.91 3.48
N GLN A 184 -19.35 -5.04 4.09
CA GLN A 184 -18.45 -5.99 4.74
C GLN A 184 -17.92 -7.05 3.78
N ILE A 185 -18.37 -7.08 2.52
CA ILE A 185 -17.79 -7.92 1.48
C ILE A 185 -16.83 -7.06 0.67
N LYS A 186 -15.70 -7.61 0.18
CA LYS A 186 -14.76 -6.97 -0.74
C LYS A 186 -15.10 -7.40 -2.17
N LEU A 187 -15.08 -6.46 -3.12
CA LEU A 187 -15.08 -6.75 -4.55
C LEU A 187 -13.74 -6.43 -5.19
N ILE A 188 -13.37 -7.23 -6.18
CA ILE A 188 -12.24 -6.96 -7.07
C ILE A 188 -12.75 -7.16 -8.50
N THR A 189 -12.59 -6.15 -9.36
CA THR A 189 -12.94 -6.26 -10.78
C THR A 189 -11.73 -6.59 -11.63
N GLN A 190 -11.95 -7.37 -12.68
CA GLN A 190 -10.91 -7.79 -13.62
C GLN A 190 -9.73 -8.46 -12.88
N GLN A 191 -10.04 -9.56 -12.20
CA GLN A 191 -9.08 -10.39 -11.46
C GLN A 191 -8.52 -11.49 -12.36
N TYR A 192 -7.19 -11.60 -12.43
CA TYR A 192 -6.53 -12.69 -13.15
C TYR A 192 -6.51 -13.96 -12.31
N VAL A 193 -6.82 -15.10 -12.95
CA VAL A 193 -6.89 -16.41 -12.29
C VAL A 193 -6.16 -17.47 -13.11
N THR A 194 -5.48 -18.41 -12.45
CA THR A 194 -4.99 -19.63 -13.11
C THR A 194 -6.12 -20.65 -13.30
N ARG A 195 -6.10 -21.35 -14.44
CA ARG A 195 -6.98 -22.48 -14.79
C ARG A 195 -6.13 -23.57 -15.45
N PRO A 196 -6.61 -24.83 -15.52
CA PRO A 196 -5.85 -25.92 -16.15
C PRO A 196 -5.38 -25.65 -17.59
N ASN A 197 -6.05 -24.74 -18.31
CA ASN A 197 -5.76 -24.38 -19.70
C ASN A 197 -5.14 -22.97 -19.84
N GLY A 198 -4.54 -22.42 -18.77
CA GLY A 198 -3.87 -21.13 -18.76
C GLY A 198 -4.55 -20.08 -17.88
N ILE A 199 -4.20 -18.81 -18.12
CA ILE A 199 -4.68 -17.69 -17.30
C ILE A 199 -5.96 -17.10 -17.92
N ALA A 200 -6.96 -16.83 -17.07
CA ALA A 200 -8.18 -16.12 -17.45
C ALA A 200 -8.34 -14.84 -16.64
N LEU A 201 -9.18 -13.92 -17.15
CA LEU A 201 -9.56 -12.69 -16.46
C LEU A 201 -11.05 -12.80 -16.10
N THR A 202 -11.38 -12.84 -14.82
CA THR A 202 -12.78 -12.81 -14.35
C THR A 202 -13.22 -11.38 -14.12
N ASP A 203 -14.43 -11.04 -14.53
CA ASP A 203 -14.93 -9.66 -14.48
C ASP A 203 -15.15 -9.18 -13.04
N MET A 204 -15.58 -10.07 -12.14
CA MET A 204 -15.75 -9.79 -10.71
C MET A 204 -15.25 -10.94 -9.84
N TYR A 205 -14.66 -10.62 -8.69
CA TYR A 205 -14.19 -11.58 -7.69
C TYR A 205 -14.52 -11.11 -6.27
N PHE A 206 -14.96 -12.04 -5.43
CA PHE A 206 -15.30 -11.86 -4.02
C PHE A 206 -14.42 -12.77 -3.15
N PRO A 207 -13.28 -12.26 -2.62
CA PRO A 207 -12.30 -13.09 -1.92
C PRO A 207 -12.85 -13.88 -0.75
N GLN A 208 -13.65 -13.24 0.11
CA GLN A 208 -14.21 -13.87 1.32
C GLN A 208 -15.18 -15.02 1.02
N LEU A 209 -15.68 -15.11 -0.21
CA LEU A 209 -16.64 -16.13 -0.63
C LEU A 209 -16.05 -17.12 -1.63
N GLU A 210 -14.82 -16.87 -2.12
CA GLU A 210 -14.18 -17.63 -3.20
C GLU A 210 -15.09 -17.75 -4.43
N ILE A 211 -15.75 -16.62 -4.79
CA ILE A 211 -16.71 -16.54 -5.91
C ILE A 211 -16.18 -15.60 -6.99
N HIS A 212 -16.19 -16.09 -8.23
CA HIS A 212 -15.95 -15.32 -9.44
C HIS A 212 -17.22 -15.17 -10.26
N ILE A 213 -17.29 -14.08 -11.03
CA ILE A 213 -18.37 -13.81 -11.98
C ILE A 213 -17.74 -13.45 -13.32
N GLU A 214 -18.20 -14.11 -14.37
CA GLU A 214 -17.87 -13.81 -15.76
C GLU A 214 -19.11 -13.30 -16.50
N VAL A 215 -18.94 -12.27 -17.32
CA VAL A 215 -20.00 -11.70 -18.15
C VAL A 215 -19.76 -12.09 -19.60
N ASP A 216 -20.62 -12.96 -20.12
CA ASP A 216 -20.53 -13.48 -21.47
C ASP A 216 -21.22 -12.52 -22.45
N GLU A 217 -20.46 -11.58 -23.03
CA GLU A 217 -20.97 -10.60 -24.00
C GLU A 217 -20.99 -11.11 -25.47
N GLY A 218 -20.92 -12.43 -25.70
CA GLY A 218 -21.01 -13.05 -27.03
C GLY A 218 -19.77 -12.90 -27.94
N HIS A 219 -18.92 -11.88 -27.77
CA HIS A 219 -17.69 -11.70 -28.57
C HIS A 219 -16.60 -10.92 -27.83
N HIS A 220 -15.67 -11.60 -27.16
CA HIS A 220 -14.39 -11.00 -26.77
C HIS A 220 -13.25 -12.01 -26.85
N LYS A 221 -12.60 -12.10 -28.02
CA LYS A 221 -11.19 -12.55 -28.07
C LYS A 221 -10.32 -11.30 -27.95
N LYS A 222 -9.98 -10.91 -26.72
CA LYS A 222 -8.93 -9.92 -26.51
C LYS A 222 -7.59 -10.62 -26.39
N GLN A 223 -6.63 -10.14 -27.19
CA GLN A 223 -5.23 -10.45 -27.02
C GLN A 223 -4.77 -9.68 -25.77
N ILE A 224 -4.45 -10.40 -24.69
CA ILE A 224 -3.94 -9.79 -23.47
C ILE A 224 -2.46 -9.45 -23.73
N GLU A 225 -2.04 -8.22 -23.45
CA GLU A 225 -0.63 -7.86 -23.52
C GLU A 225 0.15 -8.69 -22.48
N ALA A 226 1.10 -9.50 -22.95
CA ALA A 226 1.89 -10.41 -22.12
C ALA A 226 2.62 -9.69 -20.97
N ASP A 227 3.00 -8.42 -21.17
CA ASP A 227 3.66 -7.61 -20.14
C ASP A 227 2.72 -7.21 -18.99
N SER A 228 1.43 -6.98 -19.27
CA SER A 228 0.45 -6.66 -18.23
C SER A 228 0.14 -7.87 -17.34
N LEU A 229 0.10 -9.08 -17.93
CA LEU A 229 -0.08 -10.35 -17.21
C LEU A 229 1.10 -10.67 -16.30
N ARG A 230 2.32 -10.30 -16.71
CA ARG A 230 3.54 -10.71 -16.05
C ARG A 230 3.63 -10.23 -14.60
N GLU A 231 3.29 -8.97 -14.37
CA GLU A 231 3.32 -8.38 -13.03
C GLU A 231 1.97 -8.49 -12.32
N ALA A 232 0.94 -9.02 -12.99
CA ALA A 232 -0.40 -9.06 -12.45
C ALA A 232 -0.48 -9.94 -11.20
N ASP A 233 -1.37 -9.56 -10.31
CA ASP A 233 -1.79 -10.39 -9.22
C ASP A 233 -2.68 -11.54 -9.74
N ILE A 234 -2.06 -12.69 -9.97
CA ILE A 234 -2.75 -13.90 -10.41
C ILE A 234 -3.03 -14.78 -9.18
N ILE A 235 -4.29 -15.17 -9.03
CA ILE A 235 -4.72 -16.07 -7.95
C ILE A 235 -4.99 -17.47 -8.49
N ASN A 236 -4.70 -18.49 -7.69
CA ASN A 236 -5.17 -19.84 -7.95
C ASN A 236 -6.67 -19.94 -7.64
N ALA A 237 -7.50 -20.19 -8.66
CA ALA A 237 -8.94 -20.33 -8.51
C ALA A 237 -9.41 -21.78 -8.37
N THR A 238 -8.49 -22.72 -8.10
CA THR A 238 -8.82 -24.12 -7.88
C THR A 238 -9.75 -24.26 -6.68
N GLY A 239 -10.97 -24.78 -6.91
CA GLY A 239 -11.99 -24.92 -5.88
C GLY A 239 -12.91 -23.70 -5.71
N HIS A 240 -12.63 -22.58 -6.37
CA HIS A 240 -13.51 -21.41 -6.36
C HIS A 240 -14.76 -21.65 -7.22
N LEU A 241 -15.86 -20.99 -6.84
CA LEU A 241 -17.11 -21.03 -7.61
C LEU A 241 -17.08 -19.97 -8.71
N ILE A 242 -17.48 -20.33 -9.93
CA ILE A 242 -17.55 -19.42 -11.07
C ILE A 242 -19.00 -19.36 -11.54
N PHE A 243 -19.61 -18.18 -11.44
CA PHE A 243 -20.90 -17.88 -12.04
C PHE A 243 -20.72 -17.17 -13.37
N ARG A 244 -21.66 -17.39 -14.29
CA ARG A 244 -21.71 -16.73 -15.59
C ARG A 244 -23.02 -16.01 -15.76
N VAL A 245 -22.96 -14.80 -16.29
CA VAL A 245 -24.13 -14.02 -16.67
C VAL A 245 -24.10 -13.82 -18.18
N ASP A 246 -25.12 -14.33 -18.86
CA ASP A 246 -25.21 -14.24 -20.32
C ASP A 246 -25.79 -12.88 -20.72
N ALA A 247 -24.88 -11.97 -21.08
CA ALA A 247 -25.23 -10.60 -21.46
C ALA A 247 -25.86 -10.49 -22.86
N THR A 248 -26.08 -11.60 -23.57
CA THR A 248 -26.83 -11.63 -24.84
C THR A 248 -28.35 -11.71 -24.63
N LYS A 249 -28.79 -12.06 -23.42
CA LYS A 249 -30.20 -12.18 -23.04
C LYS A 249 -30.88 -10.84 -22.86
N ASN A 250 -32.20 -10.87 -22.69
CA ASN A 250 -32.96 -9.66 -22.37
C ASN A 250 -32.76 -9.24 -20.90
N ILE A 251 -33.07 -7.99 -20.57
CA ILE A 251 -32.79 -7.41 -19.25
C ILE A 251 -33.46 -8.16 -18.08
N ASP A 252 -34.65 -8.72 -18.28
CA ASP A 252 -35.38 -9.42 -17.22
C ASP A 252 -34.72 -10.77 -16.91
N GLU A 253 -34.24 -11.46 -17.94
CA GLU A 253 -33.46 -12.70 -17.79
C GLU A 253 -32.12 -12.45 -17.11
N ILE A 254 -31.39 -11.41 -17.52
CA ILE A 254 -30.12 -10.99 -16.90
C ILE A 254 -30.35 -10.64 -15.42
N ASN A 255 -31.42 -9.89 -15.12
CA ASN A 255 -31.75 -9.52 -13.74
C ASN A 255 -32.03 -10.74 -12.87
N LYS A 256 -32.73 -11.75 -13.41
CA LYS A 256 -33.01 -12.99 -12.73
C LYS A 256 -31.72 -13.76 -12.41
N GLU A 257 -30.80 -13.90 -13.36
CA GLU A 257 -29.49 -14.54 -13.12
C GLU A 257 -28.70 -13.82 -12.03
N ILE A 258 -28.67 -12.48 -12.08
CA ILE A 258 -28.03 -11.65 -11.06
C ILE A 258 -28.67 -11.87 -9.69
N GLU A 259 -30.00 -11.93 -9.60
CA GLU A 259 -30.72 -12.16 -8.34
C GLU A 259 -30.46 -13.55 -7.76
N GLU A 260 -30.37 -14.58 -8.60
CA GLU A 260 -29.98 -15.93 -8.19
C GLU A 260 -28.57 -15.96 -7.59
N ILE A 261 -27.60 -15.30 -8.25
CA ILE A 261 -26.22 -15.18 -7.74
C ILE A 261 -26.19 -14.43 -6.41
N VAL A 262 -26.84 -13.28 -6.31
CA VAL A 262 -26.89 -12.47 -5.08
C VAL A 262 -27.54 -13.25 -3.94
N THR A 263 -28.59 -14.01 -4.23
CA THR A 263 -29.28 -14.85 -3.23
C THR A 263 -28.35 -15.95 -2.73
N PHE A 264 -27.64 -16.63 -3.65
CA PHE A 264 -26.63 -17.63 -3.28
C PHE A 264 -25.53 -17.02 -2.38
N MET A 265 -25.03 -15.84 -2.73
CA MET A 265 -24.00 -15.15 -1.94
C MET A 265 -24.51 -14.80 -0.54
N LYS A 266 -25.72 -14.26 -0.41
CA LYS A 266 -26.33 -13.96 0.90
C LYS A 266 -26.47 -15.22 1.76
N ASN A 267 -26.98 -16.30 1.19
CA ASN A 267 -27.08 -17.59 1.90
C ASN A 267 -25.72 -18.14 2.32
N LYS A 268 -24.68 -18.02 1.47
CA LYS A 268 -23.31 -18.44 1.81
C LYS A 268 -22.72 -17.60 2.94
N ILE A 269 -23.03 -16.30 2.99
CA ILE A 269 -22.61 -15.41 4.09
C ILE A 269 -23.32 -15.81 5.38
N GLU A 270 -24.64 -15.98 5.35
CA GLU A 270 -25.45 -16.31 6.53
C GLU A 270 -25.14 -17.69 7.12
N SER A 271 -24.77 -18.65 6.28
CA SER A 271 -24.41 -20.01 6.71
C SER A 271 -22.95 -20.17 7.15
N SER A 272 -22.12 -19.15 6.93
CA SER A 272 -20.69 -19.22 7.26
C SER A 272 -20.44 -18.98 8.76
N THR A 273 -19.66 -19.88 9.36
CA THR A 273 -19.25 -19.79 10.78
C THR A 273 -17.88 -19.11 10.98
N ASP A 274 -17.10 -18.95 9.91
CA ASP A 274 -15.77 -18.30 9.90
C ASP A 274 -15.77 -17.08 8.95
N PHE A 275 -16.92 -16.43 8.76
CA PHE A 275 -17.01 -15.23 7.92
C PHE A 275 -16.25 -14.07 8.57
N LYS A 276 -15.25 -13.54 7.86
CA LYS A 276 -14.45 -12.40 8.29
C LYS A 276 -14.89 -11.15 7.50
N PRO A 277 -15.47 -10.13 8.16
CA PRO A 277 -15.81 -8.86 7.51
C PRO A 277 -14.60 -8.20 6.86
N TRP A 278 -14.81 -7.57 5.70
CA TRP A 278 -13.79 -6.81 5.01
C TRP A 278 -13.51 -5.51 5.75
N ASP A 279 -12.25 -5.33 6.11
CA ASP A 279 -11.73 -4.09 6.67
C ASP A 279 -10.48 -3.69 5.88
N LEU A 280 -10.61 -2.61 5.11
CA LEU A 280 -9.58 -2.09 4.20
C LEU A 280 -8.32 -1.63 4.94
N ASP A 281 -8.48 -1.13 6.16
CA ASP A 281 -7.34 -0.67 6.97
C ASP A 281 -6.70 -1.84 7.70
N ALA A 282 -7.50 -2.74 8.27
CA ALA A 282 -6.99 -3.90 8.99
C ALA A 282 -6.24 -4.89 8.08
N GLU A 283 -6.65 -5.06 6.81
CA GLU A 283 -5.95 -5.94 5.86
C GLU A 283 -4.53 -5.45 5.51
N GLN A 284 -4.25 -4.15 5.68
CA GLN A 284 -2.92 -3.57 5.44
C GLN A 284 -2.10 -3.40 6.72
N ASN A 285 -2.72 -3.59 7.90
CA ASN A 285 -2.07 -3.40 9.18
C ASN A 285 -1.41 -4.71 9.66
N PRO A 286 -0.07 -4.76 9.83
CA PRO A 286 0.63 -5.94 10.35
C PRO A 286 0.10 -6.38 11.71
N GLN A 287 -0.34 -5.45 12.56
CA GLN A 287 -0.83 -5.75 13.90
C GLN A 287 -2.05 -6.69 13.88
N THR A 288 -2.92 -6.56 12.87
CA THR A 288 -4.06 -7.46 12.65
C THR A 288 -3.64 -8.93 12.60
N TYR A 289 -2.52 -9.22 11.94
CA TYR A 289 -2.01 -10.57 11.77
C TYR A 289 -1.15 -11.01 12.95
N ILE A 290 -0.50 -10.08 13.65
CA ILE A 290 0.20 -10.35 14.92
C ILE A 290 -0.80 -10.77 15.99
N ASP A 291 -1.89 -10.03 16.16
CA ASP A 291 -2.92 -10.33 17.17
C ASP A 291 -3.63 -11.66 16.87
N ARG A 292 -3.83 -11.95 15.57
CA ARG A 292 -4.33 -13.25 15.09
C ARG A 292 -3.37 -14.41 15.37
N GLY A 293 -2.07 -14.13 15.44
CA GLY A 293 -1.01 -15.12 15.67
C GLY A 293 -0.57 -15.91 14.43
N TYR A 294 -1.15 -15.66 13.26
CA TYR A 294 -0.76 -16.32 12.01
C TYR A 294 -1.14 -15.54 10.74
N ILE A 295 -0.50 -15.89 9.63
CA ILE A 295 -0.90 -15.56 8.25
C ILE A 295 -1.20 -16.87 7.53
N ASP A 296 -2.28 -16.91 6.75
CA ASP A 296 -2.73 -18.08 6.00
C ASP A 296 -3.03 -17.69 4.55
N LEU A 297 -2.72 -18.56 3.61
CA LEU A 297 -3.01 -18.40 2.19
C LEU A 297 -4.51 -18.19 1.95
N LYS A 298 -5.37 -18.87 2.73
CA LYS A 298 -6.85 -18.76 2.61
C LYS A 298 -7.39 -17.36 2.94
N ASP A 299 -6.60 -16.55 3.66
CA ASP A 299 -7.02 -15.21 4.10
C ASP A 299 -6.66 -14.12 3.05
N ASP A 300 -6.19 -14.50 1.85
CA ASP A 300 -5.84 -13.62 0.72
C ASP A 300 -4.90 -12.47 1.10
N VAL A 301 -3.92 -12.74 1.98
CA VAL A 301 -3.10 -11.71 2.61
C VAL A 301 -2.11 -11.07 1.64
N ALA A 302 -2.18 -9.74 1.50
CA ALA A 302 -1.22 -8.94 0.74
C ALA A 302 -1.00 -7.57 1.37
N PHE A 303 0.25 -7.11 1.38
CA PHE A 303 0.66 -5.82 1.95
C PHE A 303 1.16 -4.86 0.87
N ARG A 304 0.93 -3.55 1.04
CA ARG A 304 1.48 -2.51 0.14
C ARG A 304 3.01 -2.44 0.15
N THR A 305 3.65 -2.84 1.24
CA THR A 305 5.11 -2.76 1.38
C THR A 305 5.72 -4.04 1.92
N MET A 306 6.99 -4.31 1.55
CA MET A 306 7.78 -5.38 2.15
C MET A 306 7.94 -5.20 3.67
N ALA A 307 8.05 -3.94 4.13
CA ALA A 307 8.23 -3.63 5.53
C ALA A 307 7.01 -4.04 6.35
N ASP A 308 5.80 -3.78 5.86
CA ASP A 308 4.57 -4.18 6.54
C ASP A 308 4.47 -5.71 6.65
N ALA A 309 4.74 -6.43 5.55
CA ALA A 309 4.77 -7.89 5.59
C ALA A 309 5.84 -8.43 6.58
N ALA A 310 7.04 -7.83 6.59
CA ALA A 310 8.11 -8.20 7.51
C ALA A 310 7.79 -7.89 8.98
N ASN A 311 7.05 -6.81 9.23
CA ASN A 311 6.66 -6.38 10.57
C ASN A 311 5.73 -7.38 11.28
N CYS A 312 5.14 -8.34 10.56
CA CYS A 312 4.39 -9.45 11.14
C CYS A 312 5.27 -10.47 11.90
N PHE A 313 6.60 -10.42 11.75
CA PHE A 313 7.52 -11.48 12.17
C PHE A 313 8.50 -11.07 13.28
N GLY A 314 8.12 -10.08 14.09
CA GLY A 314 8.75 -9.81 15.38
C GLY A 314 9.91 -8.80 15.37
N LYS A 315 9.97 -7.93 14.35
CA LYS A 315 10.85 -6.77 14.32
C LYS A 315 10.19 -5.61 13.58
N LYS A 316 10.41 -4.39 14.06
CA LYS A 316 9.89 -3.17 13.44
C LYS A 316 10.87 -2.60 12.41
N TYR A 317 10.50 -2.70 11.14
CA TYR A 317 11.17 -2.12 9.98
C TYR A 317 10.43 -0.85 9.54
N LYS A 318 11.18 0.24 9.30
CA LYS A 318 10.64 1.48 8.69
C LYS A 318 10.54 1.40 7.16
N GLY A 319 11.31 0.50 6.56
CA GLY A 319 11.43 0.32 5.11
C GLY A 319 12.38 -0.83 4.81
N LEU A 320 12.18 -1.47 3.66
CA LEU A 320 13.03 -2.55 3.17
C LEU A 320 13.31 -2.33 1.69
N GLN A 321 14.56 -2.59 1.29
CA GLN A 321 14.99 -2.55 -0.12
C GLN A 321 15.59 -3.89 -0.58
N LYS A 322 15.96 -4.76 0.36
CA LYS A 322 16.50 -6.09 0.06
C LYS A 322 15.35 -7.04 -0.27
N SER A 323 15.55 -7.87 -1.30
CA SER A 323 14.60 -8.89 -1.73
C SER A 323 14.45 -10.07 -0.74
N TYR A 324 15.30 -10.16 0.28
CA TYR A 324 15.15 -11.11 1.38
C TYR A 324 15.76 -10.56 2.67
N ILE A 325 15.29 -11.08 3.81
CA ILE A 325 15.84 -10.83 5.15
C ILE A 325 15.78 -12.10 6.01
N PRO A 326 16.75 -12.34 6.91
CA PRO A 326 16.63 -13.40 7.91
C PRO A 326 15.39 -13.21 8.78
N HIS A 327 14.72 -14.31 9.13
CA HIS A 327 13.55 -14.24 10.00
C HIS A 327 13.97 -13.82 11.42
N PRO A 328 13.36 -12.80 12.05
CA PRO A 328 13.81 -12.28 13.35
C PRO A 328 13.72 -13.25 14.53
N LYS A 329 12.73 -14.16 14.50
CA LYS A 329 12.50 -15.16 15.57
C LYS A 329 12.92 -16.60 15.25
N GLU A 330 12.76 -17.06 14.00
CA GLU A 330 13.09 -18.42 13.57
C GLU A 330 14.39 -18.43 12.77
N SER A 331 15.52 -18.79 13.40
CA SER A 331 16.86 -18.65 12.82
C SER A 331 17.10 -19.49 11.56
N ASN A 332 16.31 -20.55 11.37
CA ASN A 332 16.34 -21.43 10.21
C ASN A 332 15.43 -20.95 9.06
N LYS A 333 14.83 -19.76 9.17
CA LYS A 333 13.93 -19.22 8.15
C LYS A 333 14.39 -17.86 7.63
N ARG A 334 13.92 -17.51 6.43
CA ARG A 334 14.04 -16.16 5.87
C ARG A 334 12.70 -15.68 5.30
N LEU A 335 12.51 -14.37 5.27
CA LEU A 335 11.42 -13.74 4.52
C LEU A 335 11.96 -13.38 3.13
N SER A 336 11.21 -13.70 2.09
CA SER A 336 11.60 -13.45 0.70
C SER A 336 10.51 -12.70 -0.06
N PHE A 337 10.93 -11.74 -0.88
CA PHE A 337 10.08 -10.82 -1.65
C PHE A 337 10.37 -10.92 -3.15
N PRO A 338 10.20 -12.10 -3.78
CA PRO A 338 10.58 -12.31 -5.16
C PRO A 338 9.60 -11.66 -6.14
N LYS A 339 10.13 -11.32 -7.32
CA LYS A 339 9.33 -11.20 -8.55
C LYS A 339 9.22 -12.62 -9.11
N LEU A 340 8.00 -13.18 -9.19
CA LEU A 340 7.77 -14.56 -9.67
C LEU A 340 7.46 -14.58 -11.17
N TYR A 341 8.26 -13.82 -11.92
CA TYR A 341 8.17 -13.69 -13.36
C TYR A 341 9.53 -13.26 -13.90
N LYS A 342 9.74 -13.46 -15.20
CA LYS A 342 10.98 -13.05 -15.87
C LYS A 342 11.22 -11.53 -15.78
N ASN A 343 12.35 -11.13 -15.21
CA ASN A 343 12.78 -9.75 -15.04
C ASN A 343 14.30 -9.63 -15.19
N ASP A 344 14.77 -8.71 -16.04
CA ASP A 344 16.18 -8.39 -16.26
C ASP A 344 17.08 -9.64 -16.33
N GLU A 345 17.73 -10.00 -15.22
CA GLU A 345 18.72 -11.07 -15.09
C GLU A 345 18.16 -12.39 -14.52
N TRP A 346 16.87 -12.44 -14.20
CA TRP A 346 16.21 -13.56 -13.53
C TRP A 346 14.95 -14.02 -14.27
N ASN A 347 14.78 -15.32 -14.37
CA ASN A 347 13.58 -15.99 -14.86
C ASN A 347 13.00 -16.83 -13.72
N ASN A 348 12.29 -16.15 -12.82
CA ASN A 348 11.56 -16.79 -11.74
C ASN A 348 10.15 -17.13 -12.20
N GLN A 349 9.63 -18.27 -11.75
CA GLN A 349 8.27 -18.70 -12.07
C GLN A 349 7.63 -19.38 -10.86
N ILE A 350 6.31 -19.45 -10.87
CA ILE A 350 5.52 -20.22 -9.92
C ILE A 350 4.53 -21.06 -10.71
N SER A 351 4.35 -22.32 -10.31
CA SER A 351 3.38 -23.23 -10.93
C SER A 351 1.95 -22.75 -10.70
N ASP A 352 1.01 -23.18 -11.55
CA ASP A 352 -0.40 -22.73 -11.49
C ASP A 352 -1.12 -23.10 -10.20
N ASP A 353 -0.72 -24.22 -9.57
CA ASP A 353 -1.18 -24.68 -8.26
C ASP A 353 -0.48 -23.96 -7.08
N GLU A 354 0.49 -23.11 -7.40
CA GLU A 354 1.39 -22.40 -6.51
C GLU A 354 2.24 -23.32 -5.61
N GLU A 355 2.33 -24.62 -5.88
CA GLU A 355 3.11 -25.56 -5.07
C GLU A 355 4.61 -25.46 -5.31
N THR A 356 5.03 -24.98 -6.49
CA THR A 356 6.43 -24.99 -6.92
C THR A 356 6.86 -23.62 -7.39
N ILE A 357 8.00 -23.15 -6.90
CA ILE A 357 8.69 -21.96 -7.40
C ILE A 357 10.01 -22.39 -8.04
N THR A 358 10.27 -21.90 -9.25
CA THR A 358 11.56 -22.07 -9.93
C THR A 358 12.28 -20.72 -10.05
N GLU A 359 13.59 -20.71 -9.84
CA GLU A 359 14.42 -19.50 -9.97
C GLU A 359 15.66 -19.83 -10.81
N VAL A 360 15.79 -19.18 -11.96
CA VAL A 360 16.91 -19.35 -12.88
C VAL A 360 17.49 -17.99 -13.20
N SER A 361 18.82 -17.82 -13.16
CA SER A 361 19.45 -16.62 -13.68
C SER A 361 19.68 -16.75 -15.19
N GLU A 362 19.46 -15.67 -15.94
CA GLU A 362 19.74 -15.63 -17.38
C GLU A 362 21.23 -15.40 -17.68
N LEU A 363 22.02 -15.07 -16.66
CA LEU A 363 23.45 -14.80 -16.77
C LEU A 363 24.23 -16.09 -16.47
N SER A 364 24.72 -16.75 -17.53
CA SER A 364 25.41 -18.06 -17.44
C SER A 364 26.54 -18.12 -16.42
N ASP A 365 27.24 -17.00 -16.22
CA ASP A 365 28.46 -16.94 -15.42
C ASP A 365 28.17 -16.91 -13.91
N ILE A 366 26.96 -16.51 -13.50
CA ILE A 366 26.56 -16.43 -12.08
C ILE A 366 25.65 -17.58 -11.65
N VAL A 367 25.06 -18.34 -12.58
CA VAL A 367 24.11 -19.42 -12.28
C VAL A 367 24.73 -20.45 -11.32
N ARG A 368 25.95 -20.91 -11.61
CA ARG A 368 26.62 -21.94 -10.79
C ARG A 368 26.97 -21.41 -9.40
N GLU A 369 27.63 -20.26 -9.32
CA GLU A 369 28.01 -19.65 -8.04
C GLU A 369 26.79 -19.34 -7.17
N HIS A 370 25.70 -18.87 -7.78
CA HIS A 370 24.46 -18.60 -7.08
C HIS A 370 23.80 -19.88 -6.56
N ILE A 371 23.71 -20.93 -7.39
CA ILE A 371 23.12 -22.21 -6.98
C ILE A 371 23.93 -22.83 -5.85
N ASP A 372 25.26 -22.87 -5.97
CA ASP A 372 26.15 -23.38 -4.92
C ASP A 372 26.00 -22.59 -3.61
N TRP A 373 25.89 -21.27 -3.70
CA TRP A 373 25.63 -20.41 -2.56
C TRP A 373 24.28 -20.72 -1.91
N VAL A 374 23.20 -20.88 -2.69
CA VAL A 374 21.88 -21.22 -2.14
C VAL A 374 21.87 -22.61 -1.53
N ILE A 375 22.50 -23.61 -2.14
CA ILE A 375 22.63 -24.96 -1.57
C ILE A 375 23.39 -24.89 -0.24
N ALA A 376 24.49 -24.14 -0.16
CA ALA A 376 25.18 -23.92 1.11
C ALA A 376 24.33 -23.16 2.14
N ASP A 377 23.64 -22.09 1.73
CA ASP A 377 22.77 -21.26 2.56
C ASP A 377 21.57 -22.04 3.08
N SER A 378 21.04 -22.99 2.31
CA SER A 378 19.91 -23.85 2.70
C SER A 378 20.18 -24.73 3.92
N LYS A 379 21.46 -25.05 4.18
CA LYS A 379 21.88 -25.75 5.41
C LYS A 379 21.69 -24.89 6.65
N LYS A 380 21.71 -23.55 6.48
CA LYS A 380 21.48 -22.57 7.53
C LYS A 380 20.01 -22.12 7.57
N PHE A 381 19.43 -21.84 6.42
CA PHE A 381 18.03 -21.45 6.26
C PHE A 381 17.25 -22.55 5.56
N TYR A 382 16.59 -23.38 6.36
CA TYR A 382 15.81 -24.53 5.93
C TYR A 382 14.66 -24.14 4.98
N SER A 383 14.01 -23.01 5.24
CA SER A 383 12.83 -22.58 4.47
C SER A 383 12.74 -21.07 4.33
N ARG A 384 11.88 -20.63 3.40
CA ARG A 384 11.57 -19.22 3.14
C ARG A 384 10.07 -18.97 3.15
N ILE A 385 9.66 -17.92 3.84
CA ILE A 385 8.30 -17.39 3.80
C ILE A 385 8.23 -16.41 2.64
N VAL A 386 7.35 -16.66 1.66
CA VAL A 386 7.32 -15.94 0.38
C VAL A 386 6.18 -14.92 0.35
N PHE A 387 6.54 -13.68 0.06
CA PHE A 387 5.62 -12.59 -0.27
C PHE A 387 5.93 -12.07 -1.68
N ALA A 388 5.24 -12.59 -2.69
CA ALA A 388 5.49 -12.27 -4.09
C ALA A 388 5.10 -10.83 -4.43
N ARG A 389 5.97 -10.13 -5.17
CA ARG A 389 5.69 -8.80 -5.71
C ARG A 389 4.67 -8.90 -6.84
N VAL A 390 3.51 -8.26 -6.69
CA VAL A 390 2.40 -8.26 -7.67
C VAL A 390 1.81 -6.86 -7.85
N LYS A 391 1.15 -6.61 -8.97
CA LYS A 391 0.29 -5.44 -9.22
C LYS A 391 -1.16 -5.85 -9.01
N SER A 392 -1.83 -5.17 -8.08
CA SER A 392 -3.26 -5.39 -7.82
C SER A 392 -4.13 -5.02 -9.02
N SER A 393 -5.43 -5.33 -8.95
CA SER A 393 -6.37 -4.93 -9.99
C SER A 393 -6.38 -3.41 -10.23
N LEU A 394 -6.10 -2.59 -9.23
CA LEU A 394 -6.03 -1.12 -9.37
C LEU A 394 -4.67 -0.60 -9.87
N GLY A 395 -3.71 -1.50 -10.12
CA GLY A 395 -2.35 -1.18 -10.58
C GLY A 395 -1.37 -0.88 -9.44
N ASP A 396 -1.84 -0.84 -8.19
CA ASP A 396 -1.02 -0.58 -7.02
C ASP A 396 -0.09 -1.78 -6.74
N LEU A 397 1.14 -1.49 -6.32
CA LEU A 397 2.10 -2.52 -5.97
C LEU A 397 1.79 -3.17 -4.61
N MET A 398 1.81 -4.50 -4.57
CA MET A 398 1.53 -5.31 -3.39
C MET A 398 2.55 -6.45 -3.24
N TYR A 399 2.61 -7.01 -2.03
CA TYR A 399 3.42 -8.17 -1.64
C TYR A 399 2.49 -9.23 -1.08
N ARG A 400 2.12 -10.20 -1.92
CA ARG A 400 1.13 -11.23 -1.63
C ARG A 400 1.77 -12.47 -1.02
N PHE A 401 1.23 -12.92 0.11
CA PHE A 401 1.67 -14.16 0.74
C PHE A 401 1.40 -15.36 -0.16
N LYS A 402 2.41 -16.22 -0.38
CA LYS A 402 2.29 -17.44 -1.19
C LYS A 402 2.51 -18.73 -0.39
N GLY A 403 2.99 -18.62 0.85
CA GLY A 403 3.27 -19.77 1.71
C GLY A 403 4.71 -19.81 2.22
N GLU A 404 5.03 -20.89 2.92
CA GLU A 404 6.40 -21.26 3.29
C GLU A 404 6.91 -22.32 2.32
N TYR A 405 8.09 -22.10 1.76
CA TYR A 405 8.71 -22.96 0.75
C TYR A 405 10.08 -23.44 1.21
N GLN A 406 10.44 -24.65 0.82
CA GLN A 406 11.74 -25.27 1.07
C GLN A 406 12.39 -25.64 -0.27
N ILE A 407 13.72 -25.55 -0.34
CA ILE A 407 14.47 -25.98 -1.53
C ILE A 407 14.37 -27.49 -1.71
N ASP A 408 14.13 -27.91 -2.94
CA ASP A 408 14.17 -29.29 -3.40
C ASP A 408 15.56 -29.54 -4.00
N LEU A 409 16.46 -30.11 -3.18
CA LEU A 409 17.86 -30.34 -3.57
C LEU A 409 18.00 -31.40 -4.66
N GLU A 410 17.02 -32.30 -4.80
CA GLU A 410 17.03 -33.34 -5.84
C GLU A 410 16.61 -32.75 -7.19
N ALA A 411 15.63 -31.85 -7.20
CA ALA A 411 15.19 -31.17 -8.42
C ALA A 411 16.08 -29.98 -8.82
N THR A 412 16.79 -29.38 -7.87
CA THR A 412 17.69 -28.24 -8.11
C THR A 412 18.92 -28.68 -8.90
N ASN A 413 19.20 -28.02 -10.02
CA ASN A 413 20.37 -28.32 -10.85
C ASN A 413 20.82 -27.10 -11.68
N TYR A 414 22.02 -27.15 -12.28
CA TYR A 414 22.57 -26.00 -13.03
C TYR A 414 21.85 -25.68 -14.35
N GLN A 415 21.01 -26.58 -14.85
CA GLN A 415 20.27 -26.40 -16.09
C GLN A 415 18.89 -25.79 -15.84
N ASP A 416 18.14 -26.33 -14.87
CA ASP A 416 16.76 -25.92 -14.56
C ASP A 416 16.68 -24.92 -13.39
N GLY A 417 17.82 -24.63 -12.75
CA GLY A 417 17.94 -23.68 -11.66
C GLY A 417 17.53 -24.21 -10.30
N LEU A 418 17.10 -23.29 -9.43
CA LEU A 418 16.66 -23.59 -8.07
C LEU A 418 15.18 -23.98 -8.08
N VAL A 419 14.84 -25.07 -7.40
CA VAL A 419 13.45 -25.53 -7.25
C VAL A 419 13.05 -25.46 -5.79
N TYR A 420 11.90 -24.86 -5.49
CA TYR A 420 11.35 -24.78 -4.15
C TYR A 420 9.94 -25.34 -4.11
N ARG A 421 9.63 -26.15 -3.10
CA ARG A 421 8.30 -26.75 -2.87
C ARG A 421 7.63 -26.09 -1.67
N ARG A 422 6.33 -25.81 -1.78
CA ARG A 422 5.52 -25.30 -0.67
C ARG A 422 5.39 -26.38 0.40
N ILE A 423 5.77 -26.04 1.63
CA ILE A 423 5.69 -26.94 2.79
C ILE A 423 4.62 -26.51 3.80
N ALA A 424 4.16 -25.25 3.74
CA ALA A 424 3.05 -24.78 4.56
C ALA A 424 2.27 -23.66 3.86
N THR A 425 0.95 -23.66 4.04
CA THR A 425 0.03 -22.59 3.64
C THR A 425 -0.26 -21.60 4.76
N ARG A 426 0.19 -21.90 5.99
CA ARG A 426 0.02 -21.04 7.17
C ARG A 426 1.35 -20.90 7.91
N VAL A 427 1.66 -19.68 8.33
CA VAL A 427 2.86 -19.34 9.12
C VAL A 427 2.49 -18.56 10.37
N LYS A 428 3.27 -18.73 11.44
CA LYS A 428 3.07 -18.02 12.72
C LYS A 428 3.57 -16.58 12.62
N THR A 429 2.87 -15.65 13.28
CA THR A 429 3.30 -14.25 13.44
C THR A 429 3.84 -14.02 14.84
N TYR A 430 4.57 -12.92 15.02
CA TYR A 430 5.27 -12.61 16.25
C TYR A 430 5.16 -11.13 16.58
N SER A 431 4.89 -10.81 17.85
CA SER A 431 4.91 -9.44 18.34
C SER A 431 6.31 -8.83 18.20
N ASN A 432 6.34 -7.54 17.84
CA ASN A 432 7.57 -6.78 17.72
C ASN A 432 8.27 -6.68 19.08
N THR A 433 9.55 -7.03 19.12
CA THR A 433 10.46 -6.75 20.25
C THR A 433 11.24 -5.48 20.04
#